data_AF-A0A3M1FL52-F1
#
_entry.id   AF-A0A3M1FL52-F1
#
_cell.length_a   1.000
_cell.length_b   1.000
_cell.length_c   1.000
_cell.angle_alpha   90.00
_cell.angle_beta   90.00
_cell.angle_gamma   90.00
#
_symmetry.space_group_name_H-M   'P 1'
#
loop_
_entity.id
_entity.type
_entity.pdbx_description
1 polymer ?
#
loop_
_entity_poly.entity_id
_entity_poly.type
_entity_poly.pdbx_seq_one_letter_code
_entity_poly.pdbx_strand_id
1 'polypeptide(L)'
;MNKKTLLILLNILLCFFFVFSSIAIKAVFADEIKLNVGAIFSLSGYGSIGGQDELKGLQLAIEEENKKGITLPNGRKAFINLVVEDNNSSTRQTLSALTKLIKLSKTYFIIGPNWAEFSEVAASVAQREGVLLISTTGYTPNLAKGKPYVFTCMSSWKDQVKPLVRYIS
;
A
#
# COMPACT_ATOMS: atom_id res chain seq x y z
N MET A 1 -52.14 -33.92 20.62
CA MET A 1 -51.63 -32.95 19.63
C MET A 1 -52.28 -33.26 18.29
N ASN A 2 -52.95 -32.30 17.63
CA ASN A 2 -53.72 -32.60 16.42
C ASN A 2 -52.79 -32.67 15.18
N LYS A 3 -53.18 -33.41 14.13
CA LYS A 3 -52.38 -33.56 12.90
C LYS A 3 -52.00 -32.23 12.25
N LYS A 4 -52.87 -31.20 12.35
CA LYS A 4 -52.63 -29.87 11.79
C LYS A 4 -51.51 -29.11 12.53
N THR A 5 -51.47 -29.20 13.85
CA THR A 5 -50.42 -28.62 14.70
C THR A 5 -49.07 -29.28 14.43
N LEU A 6 -49.04 -30.59 14.19
CA LEU A 6 -47.81 -31.31 13.83
C LEU A 6 -47.28 -30.87 12.45
N LEU A 7 -48.16 -30.68 11.46
CA LEU A 7 -47.81 -30.19 10.12
C LEU A 7 -47.28 -28.75 10.14
N ILE A 8 -47.84 -27.88 10.98
CA ILE A 8 -47.38 -26.49 11.13
C ILE A 8 -45.99 -26.45 11.76
N LEU A 9 -45.75 -27.24 12.82
CA LEU A 9 -44.44 -27.31 13.48
C LEU A 9 -43.37 -27.89 12.54
N LEU A 10 -43.71 -28.89 11.73
CA LEU A 10 -42.80 -29.47 10.75
C LEU A 10 -42.41 -28.46 9.66
N ASN A 11 -43.36 -27.66 9.16
CA ASN A 11 -43.09 -26.61 8.18
C ASN A 11 -42.26 -25.46 8.76
N ILE A 12 -42.49 -25.08 10.01
CA ILE A 12 -41.67 -24.06 10.69
C ILE A 12 -40.23 -24.56 10.86
N LEU A 13 -40.04 -25.83 11.25
CA LEU A 13 -38.71 -26.44 11.38
C LEU A 13 -37.99 -26.53 10.03
N LEU A 14 -38.71 -26.88 8.96
CA LEU A 14 -38.17 -26.95 7.59
C LEU A 14 -37.75 -25.57 7.07
N CYS A 15 -38.56 -24.53 7.31
CA CYS A 15 -38.22 -23.14 7.00
C CYS A 15 -37.00 -22.65 7.80
N PHE A 16 -36.88 -23.04 9.08
CA PHE A 16 -35.74 -22.68 9.91
C PHE A 16 -34.43 -23.29 9.40
N PHE A 17 -34.48 -24.54 8.92
CA PHE A 17 -33.33 -25.23 8.34
C PHE A 17 -32.87 -24.59 7.02
N PHE A 18 -33.80 -24.16 6.16
CA PHE A 18 -33.50 -23.50 4.88
C PHE A 18 -32.85 -22.11 5.08
N VAL A 19 -33.29 -21.37 6.10
CA VAL A 19 -32.71 -20.06 6.45
C VAL A 19 -31.30 -20.24 7.03
N PHE A 20 -31.05 -21.26 7.86
CA PHE A 20 -29.71 -21.55 8.39
C PHE A 20 -28.73 -22.03 7.33
N SER A 21 -29.16 -22.86 6.38
CA SER A 21 -28.32 -23.32 5.26
C SER A 21 -27.86 -22.16 4.36
N SER A 22 -28.68 -21.11 4.23
CA SER A 22 -28.35 -19.93 3.42
C SER A 22 -27.34 -19.00 4.12
N ILE A 23 -27.28 -19.03 5.45
CA ILE A 23 -26.31 -18.26 6.24
C ILE A 23 -24.94 -18.96 6.25
N ALA A 24 -24.90 -20.29 6.26
CA ALA A 24 -23.65 -21.06 6.26
C ALA A 24 -22.84 -20.92 4.95
N ILE A 25 -23.50 -20.71 3.81
CA ILE A 25 -22.82 -20.59 2.50
C ILE A 25 -22.08 -19.24 2.34
N LYS A 26 -22.52 -18.18 3.03
CA LYS A 26 -21.81 -16.89 3.00
C LYS A 26 -20.48 -16.89 3.76
N ALA A 27 -20.24 -17.87 4.63
CA ALA A 27 -19.04 -17.91 5.47
C ALA A 27 -17.80 -18.53 4.78
N VAL A 28 -17.93 -19.08 3.57
CA VAL A 28 -16.84 -19.78 2.86
C VAL A 28 -16.08 -18.87 1.88
N PHE A 29 -16.61 -17.68 1.56
CA PHE A 29 -15.83 -16.65 0.89
C PHE A 29 -15.05 -15.87 1.95
N ALA A 30 -13.81 -16.28 2.21
CA ALA A 30 -12.90 -15.52 3.06
C ALA A 30 -12.82 -14.08 2.53
N ASP A 31 -13.23 -13.10 3.34
CA ASP A 31 -13.12 -11.67 3.02
C ASP A 31 -11.68 -11.35 2.61
N GLU A 32 -11.52 -10.98 1.34
CA GLU A 32 -10.25 -10.58 0.76
C GLU A 32 -9.71 -9.36 1.51
N ILE A 33 -8.47 -9.44 2.01
CA ILE A 33 -7.87 -8.35 2.77
C ILE A 33 -7.55 -7.19 1.83
N LYS A 34 -8.17 -6.04 2.07
CA LYS A 34 -7.79 -4.78 1.44
C LYS A 34 -6.48 -4.25 2.04
N LEU A 35 -5.40 -4.26 1.25
CA LEU A 35 -4.10 -3.69 1.60
C LEU A 35 -4.02 -2.25 1.11
N ASN A 36 -4.28 -1.27 1.99
CA ASN A 36 -4.10 0.14 1.66
C ASN A 36 -2.60 0.46 1.55
N VAL A 37 -2.14 0.78 0.34
CA VAL A 37 -0.76 1.21 0.07
C VAL A 37 -0.79 2.70 -0.27
N GLY A 38 0.03 3.48 0.43
CA GLY A 38 0.16 4.91 0.15
C GLY A 38 1.11 5.15 -1.01
N ALA A 39 0.84 6.18 -1.80
CA ALA A 39 1.73 6.69 -2.82
C ALA A 39 1.84 8.21 -2.69
N ILE A 40 3.07 8.72 -2.64
CA ILE A 40 3.33 10.17 -2.71
C ILE A 40 4.15 10.42 -3.95
N PHE A 41 3.67 11.29 -4.84
CA PHE A 41 4.43 11.71 -6.02
C PHE A 41 4.19 13.19 -6.30
N SER A 42 5.11 13.82 -7.02
CA SER A 42 4.89 15.13 -7.63
C SER A 42 3.98 14.94 -8.83
N LEU A 43 2.67 15.13 -8.65
CA LEU A 43 1.68 15.05 -9.72
C LEU A 43 1.36 16.44 -10.30
N SER A 44 1.63 17.47 -9.50
CA SER A 44 1.68 18.88 -9.91
C SER A 44 3.01 19.54 -9.53
N GLY A 45 3.22 20.77 -10.02
CA GLY A 45 4.47 21.50 -9.87
C GLY A 45 5.55 21.06 -10.86
N TYR A 46 6.79 21.43 -10.58
CA TYR A 46 7.92 21.25 -11.52
C TYR A 46 8.31 19.78 -11.76
N GLY A 47 8.05 18.90 -10.79
CA GLY A 47 8.34 17.47 -10.89
C GLY A 47 7.19 16.63 -11.48
N SER A 48 6.13 17.27 -11.98
CA SER A 48 4.86 16.64 -12.40
C SER A 48 5.04 15.54 -13.45
N ILE A 49 5.85 15.77 -14.49
CA ILE A 49 6.07 14.80 -15.57
C ILE A 49 6.61 13.48 -14.99
N GLY A 50 7.72 13.56 -14.23
CA GLY A 50 8.33 12.37 -13.64
C GLY A 50 7.42 11.66 -12.64
N GLY A 51 6.69 12.40 -11.80
CA GLY A 51 5.80 11.77 -10.82
C GLY A 51 4.56 11.12 -11.44
N GLN A 52 4.04 11.65 -12.56
CA GLN A 52 2.95 11.02 -13.31
C GLN A 52 3.42 9.72 -13.98
N ASP A 53 4.61 9.71 -14.57
CA ASP A 53 5.18 8.50 -15.19
C ASP A 53 5.44 7.41 -14.14
N GLU A 54 6.02 7.78 -13.00
CA GLU A 54 6.25 6.85 -11.88
C GLU A 54 4.94 6.30 -11.30
N LEU A 55 3.93 7.16 -11.09
CA LEU A 55 2.62 6.73 -10.62
C LEU A 55 1.95 5.75 -11.59
N LYS A 56 2.03 6.04 -12.90
CA LYS A 56 1.49 5.16 -13.94
C LYS A 56 2.17 3.79 -13.92
N GLY A 57 3.49 3.77 -13.79
CA GLY A 57 4.25 2.52 -13.63
C GLY A 57 3.82 1.72 -12.40
N LEU A 58 3.64 2.40 -11.27
CA LEU A 58 3.16 1.77 -10.03
C LEU A 58 1.73 1.21 -10.19
N GLN A 59 0.83 1.95 -10.83
CA GLN A 59 -0.54 1.50 -11.08
C GLN A 59 -0.57 0.25 -11.97
N LEU A 60 0.25 0.19 -13.02
CA LEU A 60 0.37 -0.99 -13.88
C LEU A 60 0.89 -2.20 -13.11
N ALA A 61 1.92 -2.03 -12.29
CA ALA A 61 2.46 -3.12 -11.46
C ALA A 61 1.41 -3.65 -10.47
N ILE A 62 0.67 -2.76 -9.81
CA ILE A 62 -0.41 -3.14 -8.89
C ILE A 62 -1.55 -3.84 -9.63
N GLU A 63 -1.93 -3.35 -10.81
CA GLU A 63 -2.98 -3.98 -11.62
C GLU A 63 -2.59 -5.41 -12.02
N GLU A 64 -1.34 -5.61 -12.43
CA GLU A 64 -0.83 -6.94 -12.79
C GLU A 64 -0.86 -7.89 -11.59
N GLU A 65 -0.38 -7.47 -10.42
CA GLU A 65 -0.36 -8.30 -9.20
C GLU A 65 -1.77 -8.59 -8.68
N ASN A 66 -2.66 -7.59 -8.70
CA ASN A 66 -4.06 -7.80 -8.33
C ASN A 66 -4.77 -8.78 -9.29
N LYS A 67 -4.45 -8.74 -10.60
CA LYS A 67 -4.99 -9.71 -11.59
C LYS A 67 -4.48 -11.13 -11.35
N LYS A 68 -3.22 -11.31 -10.95
CA LYS A 68 -2.67 -12.62 -10.57
C LYS A 68 -3.32 -13.17 -9.30
N GLY A 69 -3.82 -12.28 -8.44
CA GLY A 69 -4.42 -12.59 -7.16
C GLY A 69 -3.34 -12.77 -6.09
N ILE A 70 -3.44 -12.00 -5.01
CA ILE A 70 -2.40 -11.99 -3.97
C ILE A 70 -2.81 -12.95 -2.87
N THR A 71 -1.89 -13.83 -2.48
CA THR A 71 -2.06 -14.74 -1.33
C THR A 71 -0.96 -14.43 -0.33
N LEU A 72 -1.37 -14.01 0.86
CA LEU A 72 -0.44 -13.73 1.95
C LEU A 72 0.19 -15.03 2.48
N PRO A 73 1.33 -14.96 3.18
CA PRO A 73 2.00 -16.15 3.75
C PRO A 73 1.12 -17.00 4.68
N ASN A 74 0.10 -16.39 5.29
CA ASN A 74 -0.88 -17.07 6.15
C ASN A 74 -2.05 -17.72 5.36
N GLY A 75 -1.98 -17.77 4.03
CA GLY A 75 -2.98 -18.35 3.15
C GLY A 75 -4.19 -17.46 2.83
N ARG A 76 -4.28 -16.25 3.42
CA ARG A 76 -5.40 -15.33 3.15
C ARG A 76 -5.23 -14.62 1.80
N LYS A 77 -6.33 -14.43 1.09
CA LYS A 77 -6.37 -13.61 -0.14
C LYS A 77 -6.33 -12.13 0.21
N ALA A 78 -5.69 -11.35 -0.66
CA ALA A 78 -5.56 -9.91 -0.51
C ALA A 78 -5.63 -9.19 -1.87
N PHE A 79 -5.97 -7.91 -1.80
CA PHE A 79 -5.98 -6.99 -2.93
C PHE A 79 -5.32 -5.68 -2.51
N ILE A 80 -4.47 -5.11 -3.37
CA ILE A 80 -3.80 -3.83 -3.13
C ILE A 80 -4.71 -2.69 -3.57
N ASN A 81 -5.06 -1.82 -2.61
CA ASN A 81 -5.73 -0.55 -2.85
C ASN A 81 -4.73 0.60 -2.72
N LEU A 82 -4.40 1.23 -3.85
CA LEU A 82 -3.53 2.39 -3.88
C LEU A 82 -4.25 3.66 -3.41
N VAL A 83 -3.66 4.39 -2.47
CA VAL A 83 -4.11 5.71 -2.02
C VAL A 83 -3.03 6.73 -2.39
N VAL A 84 -3.37 7.63 -3.31
CA VAL A 84 -2.40 8.54 -3.93
C VAL A 84 -2.54 9.95 -3.35
N GLU A 85 -1.42 10.58 -3.00
CA GLU A 85 -1.34 11.98 -2.63
C GLU A 85 -0.32 12.71 -3.49
N ASP A 86 -0.67 13.94 -3.88
CA ASP A 86 0.21 14.85 -4.61
C ASP A 86 1.00 15.71 -3.62
N ASN A 87 2.31 15.79 -3.81
CA ASN A 87 3.17 16.69 -3.02
C ASN A 87 3.44 18.05 -3.68
N ASN A 88 2.84 18.35 -4.84
CA ASN A 88 3.00 19.61 -5.57
C ASN A 88 4.47 20.05 -5.70
N SER A 89 5.38 19.08 -5.84
CA SER A 89 6.82 19.29 -5.88
C SER A 89 7.35 20.12 -4.69
N SER A 90 6.88 19.85 -3.47
CA SER A 90 7.29 20.59 -2.28
C SER A 90 7.44 19.71 -1.03
N THR A 91 8.39 20.08 -0.17
CA THR A 91 8.63 19.40 1.11
C THR A 91 7.47 19.57 2.08
N ARG A 92 6.85 20.76 2.13
CA ARG A 92 5.69 21.03 2.98
C ARG A 92 4.51 20.13 2.63
N GLN A 93 4.17 20.04 1.36
CA GLN A 93 3.04 19.21 0.94
C GLN A 93 3.38 17.72 1.02
N THR A 94 4.66 17.34 0.86
CA THR A 94 5.12 15.96 1.16
C THR A 94 4.80 15.57 2.61
N LEU A 95 5.06 16.45 3.58
CA LEU A 95 4.72 16.19 4.99
C LEU A 95 3.20 16.08 5.23
N SER A 96 2.43 16.94 4.56
CA SER A 96 0.96 16.90 4.62
C SER A 96 0.40 15.60 4.05
N ALA A 97 0.82 15.23 2.84
CA ALA A 97 0.49 13.98 2.17
C ALA A 97 0.83 12.76 3.03
N LEU A 98 2.04 12.71 3.57
CA LEU A 98 2.48 11.64 4.45
C LEU A 98 1.61 11.52 5.70
N THR A 99 1.28 12.65 6.32
CA THR A 99 0.41 12.67 7.51
C THR A 99 -0.98 12.13 7.19
N LYS A 100 -1.56 12.46 6.03
CA LYS A 100 -2.85 11.91 5.61
C LYS A 100 -2.77 10.40 5.38
N LEU A 101 -1.75 9.93 4.66
CA LEU A 101 -1.57 8.50 4.37
C LEU A 101 -1.39 7.65 5.63
N ILE A 102 -0.67 8.19 6.62
CA ILE A 102 -0.42 7.51 7.90
C ILE A 102 -1.67 7.58 8.78
N LYS A 103 -2.19 8.78 9.05
CA LYS A 103 -3.19 9.00 10.11
C LYS A 103 -4.63 8.79 9.64
N LEU A 104 -4.94 9.18 8.41
CA LEU A 104 -6.31 9.14 7.88
C LEU A 104 -6.55 7.87 7.08
N SER A 105 -5.67 7.59 6.12
CA SER A 105 -5.84 6.45 5.21
C SER A 105 -5.33 5.12 5.80
N LYS A 106 -4.58 5.19 6.92
CA LYS A 106 -4.03 4.03 7.65
C LYS A 106 -3.36 3.03 6.71
N THR A 107 -2.45 3.55 5.89
CA THR A 107 -1.71 2.75 4.91
C THR A 107 -0.72 1.81 5.61
N TYR A 108 -0.53 0.62 5.04
CA TYR A 108 0.43 -0.38 5.56
C TYR A 108 1.88 0.04 5.31
N PHE A 109 2.13 0.64 4.16
CA PHE A 109 3.41 1.21 3.76
C PHE A 109 3.18 2.24 2.65
N ILE A 110 4.22 3.03 2.38
CA ILE A 110 4.18 4.16 1.46
C ILE A 110 5.27 4.00 0.40
N ILE A 111 4.90 4.16 -0.87
CA ILE A 111 5.79 4.18 -2.03
C ILE A 111 5.97 5.64 -2.49
N GLY A 112 7.19 5.97 -2.92
CA GLY A 112 7.62 7.34 -3.15
C GLY A 112 8.11 8.00 -1.85
N PRO A 113 8.41 9.31 -1.85
CA PRO A 113 8.30 10.24 -2.98
C PRO A 113 9.28 9.98 -4.12
N ASN A 114 8.97 10.57 -5.28
CA ASN A 114 9.99 10.87 -6.28
C ASN A 114 10.84 12.07 -5.81
N TRP A 115 12.07 12.19 -6.30
CA TRP A 115 13.08 13.18 -5.92
C TRP A 115 13.67 13.03 -4.51
N ALA A 116 14.94 13.39 -4.38
CA ALA A 116 15.74 13.11 -3.20
C ALA A 116 15.32 13.99 -2.00
N GLU A 117 15.05 15.27 -2.24
CA GLU A 117 14.65 16.25 -1.23
C GLU A 117 13.31 15.91 -0.56
N PHE A 118 12.34 15.38 -1.32
CA PHE A 118 11.06 14.94 -0.78
C PHE A 118 11.22 13.62 -0.03
N SER A 119 12.04 12.73 -0.58
CA SER A 119 12.39 11.45 0.04
C SER A 119 13.06 11.62 1.41
N GLU A 120 13.98 12.57 1.56
CA GLU A 120 14.67 12.82 2.85
C GLU A 120 13.70 13.29 3.94
N VAL A 121 12.79 14.19 3.58
CA VAL A 121 11.76 14.70 4.51
C VAL A 121 10.78 13.60 4.88
N ALA A 122 10.33 12.80 3.90
CA ALA A 122 9.45 11.67 4.14
C ALA A 122 10.13 10.59 5.00
N ALA A 123 11.38 10.25 4.72
CA ALA A 123 12.16 9.24 5.44
C ALA A 123 12.31 9.57 6.92
N SER A 124 12.56 10.84 7.24
CA SER A 124 12.70 11.30 8.62
C SER A 124 11.41 11.13 9.43
N VAL A 125 10.25 11.34 8.80
CA VAL A 125 8.95 11.16 9.46
C VAL A 125 8.55 9.69 9.49
N ALA A 126 8.69 8.96 8.37
CA ALA A 126 8.41 7.53 8.29
C ALA A 126 9.17 6.74 9.36
N GLN A 127 10.46 7.05 9.54
CA GLN A 127 11.28 6.45 10.59
C GLN A 127 10.78 6.77 12.01
N ARG A 128 10.31 8.00 12.26
CA ARG A 128 9.79 8.41 13.57
C ARG A 128 8.45 7.76 13.90
N GLU A 129 7.59 7.64 12.90
CA GLU A 129 6.23 7.06 13.04
C GLU A 129 6.23 5.53 12.92
N GLY A 130 7.37 4.90 12.60
CA GLY A 130 7.47 3.45 12.44
C GLY A 130 6.75 2.92 11.19
N VAL A 131 6.66 3.72 10.13
CA VAL A 131 5.95 3.40 8.89
C VAL A 131 6.94 3.06 7.80
N LEU A 132 6.73 1.94 7.11
CA LEU A 132 7.56 1.53 5.99
C LEU A 132 7.43 2.53 4.82
N LEU A 133 8.57 3.02 4.34
CA LEU A 133 8.69 3.93 3.20
C LEU A 133 9.65 3.33 2.17
N ILE A 134 9.22 3.29 0.91
CA ILE A 134 10.05 2.91 -0.24
C ILE A 134 10.16 4.11 -1.17
N SER A 135 11.26 4.85 -1.08
CA SER A 135 11.56 5.94 -2.01
C SER A 135 11.87 5.38 -3.41
N THR A 136 11.30 5.98 -4.45
CA THR A 136 11.49 5.52 -5.83
C THR A 136 12.77 6.09 -6.44
N THR A 137 13.13 7.32 -6.12
CA THR A 137 14.27 8.02 -6.74
C THR A 137 15.19 8.74 -5.75
N GLY A 138 15.09 8.48 -4.44
CA GLY A 138 15.98 9.06 -3.44
C GLY A 138 17.36 8.38 -3.41
N TYR A 139 18.42 9.16 -3.65
CA TYR A 139 19.79 8.65 -3.83
C TYR A 139 20.84 9.26 -2.88
N THR A 140 20.41 9.96 -1.82
CA THR A 140 21.35 10.53 -0.85
C THR A 140 22.00 9.44 0.02
N PRO A 141 23.25 9.62 0.50
CA PRO A 141 24.00 8.56 1.18
C PRO A 141 23.43 8.17 2.54
N ASN A 142 22.61 9.04 3.12
CA ASN A 142 22.04 8.86 4.45
C ASN A 142 20.54 8.57 4.41
N LEU A 143 19.92 8.42 3.23
CA LEU A 143 18.47 8.27 3.11
C LEU A 143 17.94 7.13 3.98
N ALA A 144 18.47 5.92 3.78
CA ALA A 144 18.11 4.72 4.54
C ALA A 144 19.07 4.41 5.71
N LYS A 145 20.21 5.09 5.79
CA LYS A 145 21.25 4.78 6.78
C LYS A 145 20.74 5.03 8.20
N GLY A 146 20.70 3.97 9.01
CA GLY A 146 20.18 4.03 10.38
C GLY A 146 18.66 4.21 10.47
N LYS A 147 17.94 4.03 9.35
CA LYS A 147 16.49 4.16 9.28
C LYS A 147 15.84 2.83 8.86
N PRO A 148 15.60 1.88 9.78
CA PRO A 148 15.09 0.53 9.46
C PRO A 148 13.74 0.50 8.74
N TYR A 149 12.96 1.58 8.81
CA TYR A 149 11.68 1.68 8.10
C TYR A 149 11.80 2.31 6.70
N VAL A 150 13.00 2.69 6.26
CA VAL A 150 13.21 3.43 5.02
C VAL A 150 14.04 2.60 4.05
N PHE A 151 13.49 2.44 2.86
CA PHE A 151 14.08 1.73 1.73
C PHE A 151 14.13 2.66 0.52
N THR A 152 14.99 2.35 -0.45
CA THR A 152 15.07 3.07 -1.72
C THR A 152 15.36 2.12 -2.87
N CYS A 153 14.78 2.40 -4.03
CA CYS A 153 15.09 1.69 -5.29
C CYS A 153 16.43 2.12 -5.92
N MET A 154 17.04 3.21 -5.42
CA MET A 154 18.27 3.78 -5.97
C MET A 154 19.48 3.46 -5.09
N SER A 155 20.63 3.22 -5.73
CA SER A 155 21.92 3.25 -5.03
C SER A 155 22.27 4.68 -4.64
N SER A 156 22.98 4.88 -3.52
CA SER A 156 23.41 6.22 -3.15
C SER A 156 24.39 6.81 -4.16
N TRP A 157 24.38 8.13 -4.37
CA TRP A 157 25.36 8.77 -5.27
C TRP A 157 26.81 8.48 -4.83
N LYS A 158 27.04 8.33 -3.52
CA LYS A 158 28.36 7.97 -2.98
C LYS A 158 28.79 6.58 -3.45
N ASP A 159 27.86 5.63 -3.52
CA ASP A 159 28.15 4.28 -4.03
C ASP A 159 28.31 4.26 -5.54
N GLN A 160 27.59 5.12 -6.26
CA GLN A 160 27.73 5.30 -7.71
C GLN A 160 29.08 5.91 -8.11
N VAL A 161 29.60 6.86 -7.31
CA VAL A 161 30.88 7.55 -7.60
C VAL A 161 32.11 6.69 -7.29
N LYS A 162 32.05 5.80 -6.29
CA LYS A 162 33.16 4.90 -5.93
C LYS A 162 33.79 4.14 -7.12
N PRO A 163 33.03 3.45 -7.99
CA PRO A 163 33.60 2.77 -9.14
C PRO A 163 34.20 3.73 -10.17
N LEU A 164 33.66 4.94 -10.32
CA LEU A 164 34.21 5.95 -11.23
C LEU A 164 35.60 6.42 -10.77
N VAL A 165 35.76 6.68 -9.48
CA VAL A 165 37.07 7.06 -8.92
C VAL A 165 38.09 5.94 -9.12
N ARG A 166 37.70 4.68 -8.90
CA ARG A 166 38.57 3.51 -9.14
C ARG A 166 38.96 3.33 -10.59
N TYR A 167 38.12 3.77 -11.53
CA TYR A 167 38.39 3.64 -12.96
C TYR A 167 39.42 4.66 -13.44
N ILE A 168 39.49 5.83 -12.81
CA ILE A 168 40.39 6.93 -13.21
C ILE A 168 41.70 7.00 -12.40
N SER A 169 41.83 6.19 -11.34
CA SER A 169 43.03 6.08 -10.50
C SER A 169 43.97 4.97 -10.97
#